data_AF-A0A958GAT2-F1
#
_entry.id   AF-A0A958GAT2-F1
#
_cell.length_a   1.000
_cell.length_b   1.000
_cell.length_c   1.000
_cell.angle_alpha   90.00
_cell.angle_beta   90.00
_cell.angle_gamma   90.00
#
_symmetry.space_group_name_H-M   'P 1'
#
loop_
_entity.id
_entity.type
_entity.pdbx_description
1 polymer ?
#
loop_
_entity_poly.entity_id
_entity_poly.type
_entity_poly.pdbx_seq_one_letter_code
_entity_poly.pdbx_strand_id
1 'polypeptide(L)'
;ATLIIPAGSWEYKATLNDSWDENYGAGGVQSGPNIALNLAQETAVKFYYDHKTHWITDNINSLIVTAPGSYQTAIGCAGDWDPSCLRSWLQDPDGDGIFSADIAGIPAGNYEVKATINESWDENYGAGGVPSGPNIPFTVPSDCATMYFEFNSTTHLLTVSAAGAVAQPGSVTIPGNFQSEVGCSGDWQPECA
;
A
#
# COMPACT_ATOMS: atom_id res chain seq x y z
N ALA A 1 -14.69 -5.09 -9.53
CA ALA A 1 -15.63 -5.96 -10.29
C ALA A 1 -15.00 -7.35 -10.48
N THR A 2 -15.78 -8.43 -10.64
CA THR A 2 -15.24 -9.77 -10.92
C THR A 2 -15.75 -10.27 -12.26
N LEU A 3 -14.85 -10.74 -13.12
CA LEU A 3 -15.14 -11.27 -14.45
C LEU A 3 -14.49 -12.64 -14.64
N ILE A 4 -15.16 -13.53 -15.36
CA ILE A 4 -14.55 -14.80 -15.83
C ILE A 4 -13.94 -14.51 -17.19
N ILE A 5 -12.61 -14.60 -17.30
CA ILE A 5 -11.87 -14.24 -18.51
C ILE A 5 -11.16 -15.49 -19.04
N PRO A 6 -11.31 -15.83 -20.34
CA PRO A 6 -10.61 -16.95 -20.96
C PRO A 6 -9.09 -16.82 -20.92
N ALA A 7 -8.40 -17.94 -21.13
CA ALA A 7 -6.95 -17.96 -21.36
C ALA A 7 -6.57 -17.03 -22.51
N GLY A 8 -5.47 -16.29 -22.36
CA GLY A 8 -4.99 -15.37 -23.39
C GLY A 8 -4.15 -14.23 -22.84
N SER A 9 -3.70 -13.38 -23.76
CA SER A 9 -3.06 -12.10 -23.46
C SER A 9 -4.06 -10.99 -23.70
N TRP A 10 -4.39 -10.28 -22.63
CA TRP A 10 -5.37 -9.21 -22.61
C TRP A 10 -4.71 -7.91 -22.16
N GLU A 11 -5.40 -6.81 -22.37
CA GLU A 11 -5.02 -5.51 -21.84
C GLU A 11 -6.25 -4.70 -21.44
N TYR A 12 -6.11 -3.83 -20.44
CA TYR A 12 -7.24 -3.06 -19.92
C TYR A 12 -6.83 -1.71 -19.35
N LYS A 13 -7.86 -0.88 -19.12
CA LYS A 13 -7.83 0.45 -18.49
C LYS A 13 -9.13 0.68 -17.72
N ALA A 14 -9.13 1.62 -16.80
CA ALA A 14 -10.35 2.14 -16.18
C ALA A 14 -10.82 3.39 -16.94
N THR A 15 -12.06 3.42 -17.41
CA THR A 15 -12.72 4.59 -18.00
C THR A 15 -13.77 5.14 -17.03
N LEU A 16 -13.92 6.46 -16.95
CA LEU A 16 -14.98 7.06 -16.13
C LEU A 16 -16.16 7.53 -17.00
N ASN A 17 -17.36 7.43 -16.42
CA ASN A 17 -18.61 7.93 -17.02
C ASN A 17 -18.89 7.39 -18.43
N ASP A 18 -18.62 6.09 -18.64
CA ASP A 18 -18.86 5.40 -19.92
C ASP A 18 -18.16 6.06 -21.13
N SER A 19 -17.06 6.80 -20.89
CA SER A 19 -16.33 7.54 -21.91
C SER A 19 -14.81 7.38 -21.78
N TRP A 20 -14.10 7.58 -22.89
CA TRP A 20 -12.64 7.63 -22.94
C TRP A 20 -12.05 8.99 -22.56
N ASP A 21 -12.89 10.01 -22.39
CA ASP A 21 -12.46 11.37 -22.05
C ASP A 21 -11.60 11.41 -20.79
N GLU A 22 -11.94 10.57 -19.81
CA GLU A 22 -11.16 10.33 -18.60
C GLU A 22 -10.92 8.84 -18.43
N ASN A 23 -9.65 8.43 -18.53
CA ASN A 23 -9.26 7.03 -18.38
C ASN A 23 -7.90 6.93 -17.66
N TYR A 24 -7.69 5.82 -16.95
CA TYR A 24 -6.49 5.55 -16.18
C TYR A 24 -5.92 4.18 -16.55
N GLY A 25 -4.61 4.15 -16.75
CA GLY A 25 -3.84 2.97 -17.13
C GLY A 25 -2.79 2.58 -16.10
N ALA A 26 -1.68 2.01 -16.55
CA ALA A 26 -0.58 1.57 -15.69
C ALA A 26 -0.10 2.68 -14.75
N GLY A 27 0.10 2.35 -13.47
CA GLY A 27 0.49 3.29 -12.42
C GLY A 27 -0.56 4.34 -12.06
N GLY A 28 -1.82 4.18 -12.49
CA GLY A 28 -2.89 5.16 -12.26
C GLY A 28 -2.73 6.44 -13.08
N VAL A 29 -1.92 6.41 -14.15
CA VAL A 29 -1.66 7.59 -14.99
C VAL A 29 -2.86 7.88 -15.89
N GLN A 30 -3.35 9.11 -15.87
CA GLN A 30 -4.42 9.57 -16.76
C GLN A 30 -3.98 9.47 -18.23
N SER A 31 -4.80 8.83 -19.05
CA SER A 31 -4.46 8.48 -20.44
C SER A 31 -3.12 7.72 -20.57
N GLY A 32 -2.69 7.05 -19.52
CA GLY A 32 -1.43 6.31 -19.45
C GLY A 32 -1.40 5.03 -20.29
N PRO A 33 -0.35 4.21 -20.21
CA PRO A 33 -0.25 2.94 -20.92
C PRO A 33 -1.36 1.94 -20.51
N ASN A 34 -1.72 0.99 -21.38
CA ASN A 34 -2.61 -0.11 -21.02
C ASN A 34 -1.94 -1.05 -19.99
N ILE A 35 -2.73 -1.74 -19.17
CA ILE A 35 -2.26 -2.76 -18.23
C ILE A 35 -2.41 -4.13 -18.88
N ALA A 36 -1.32 -4.89 -18.98
CA ALA A 36 -1.34 -6.24 -19.52
C ALA A 36 -1.91 -7.24 -18.50
N LEU A 37 -2.71 -8.21 -18.97
CA LEU A 37 -3.26 -9.30 -18.17
C LEU A 37 -3.08 -10.61 -18.93
N ASN A 38 -2.17 -11.46 -18.47
CA ASN A 38 -1.86 -12.73 -19.12
C ASN A 38 -2.43 -13.89 -18.30
N LEU A 39 -3.28 -14.70 -18.92
CA LEU A 39 -3.97 -15.81 -18.28
C LEU A 39 -3.64 -17.13 -18.98
N ALA A 40 -3.08 -18.08 -18.24
CA ALA A 40 -2.75 -19.41 -18.77
C ALA A 40 -4.00 -20.28 -19.01
N GLN A 41 -5.09 -20.00 -18.30
CA GLN A 41 -6.37 -20.69 -18.37
C GLN A 41 -7.50 -19.72 -18.06
N GLU A 42 -8.75 -20.14 -18.28
CA GLU A 42 -9.92 -19.38 -17.82
C GLU A 42 -9.83 -19.12 -16.32
N THR A 43 -9.97 -17.85 -15.92
CA THR A 43 -9.73 -17.40 -14.55
C THR A 43 -10.78 -16.38 -14.12
N ALA A 44 -11.21 -16.48 -12.86
CA ALA A 44 -12.01 -15.43 -12.23
C ALA A 44 -11.09 -14.28 -11.79
N VAL A 45 -11.12 -13.18 -12.54
CA VAL A 45 -10.28 -12.01 -12.29
C VAL A 45 -11.10 -10.94 -11.59
N LYS A 46 -10.59 -10.44 -10.46
CA LYS A 46 -11.17 -9.33 -9.71
C LYS A 46 -10.34 -8.08 -9.96
N PHE A 47 -11.03 -7.02 -10.36
CA PHE A 47 -10.50 -5.70 -10.66
C PHE A 47 -10.85 -4.71 -9.55
N TYR A 48 -9.88 -3.88 -9.19
CA TYR A 48 -9.94 -2.92 -8.10
C TYR A 48 -9.57 -1.54 -8.64
N TYR A 49 -10.39 -0.54 -8.33
CA TYR A 49 -10.14 0.84 -8.70
C TYR A 49 -10.31 1.71 -7.46
N ASP A 50 -9.29 2.52 -7.16
CA ASP A 50 -9.41 3.62 -6.21
C ASP A 50 -9.48 4.94 -6.97
N HIS A 51 -10.57 5.69 -6.76
CA HIS A 51 -10.75 6.98 -7.40
C HIS A 51 -9.84 8.09 -6.85
N LYS A 52 -9.34 7.96 -5.61
CA LYS A 52 -8.43 8.94 -5.00
C LYS A 52 -7.03 8.86 -5.59
N THR A 53 -6.51 7.65 -5.77
CA THR A 53 -5.17 7.42 -6.33
C THR A 53 -5.20 7.18 -7.84
N HIS A 54 -6.40 6.99 -8.40
CA HIS A 54 -6.66 6.53 -9.76
C HIS A 54 -6.02 5.19 -10.11
N TRP A 55 -5.52 4.47 -9.09
CA TRP A 55 -4.88 3.20 -9.31
C TRP A 55 -5.93 2.13 -9.63
N ILE A 56 -5.69 1.44 -10.74
CA ILE A 56 -6.49 0.32 -11.22
C ILE A 56 -5.57 -0.89 -11.30
N THR A 57 -5.98 -2.00 -10.68
CA THR A 57 -5.23 -3.25 -10.68
C THR A 57 -6.17 -4.47 -10.65
N ASP A 58 -5.59 -5.66 -10.67
CA ASP A 58 -6.28 -6.94 -10.61
C ASP A 58 -5.56 -7.93 -9.68
N ASN A 59 -6.30 -8.94 -9.22
CA ASN A 59 -5.80 -9.97 -8.29
C ASN A 59 -4.87 -11.02 -8.95
N ILE A 60 -4.49 -10.85 -10.21
CA ILE A 60 -3.53 -11.73 -10.90
C ILE A 60 -2.16 -11.04 -10.96
N ASN A 61 -2.13 -9.76 -11.32
CA ASN A 61 -0.91 -8.97 -11.43
C ASN A 61 -0.43 -8.39 -10.09
N SER A 62 -1.31 -8.26 -9.10
CA SER A 62 -0.99 -7.66 -7.80
C SER A 62 -1.51 -8.51 -6.64
N LEU A 63 -0.80 -8.48 -5.52
CA LEU A 63 -1.39 -8.86 -4.24
C LEU A 63 -2.46 -7.84 -3.86
N ILE A 64 -3.55 -8.33 -3.27
CA ILE A 64 -4.60 -7.50 -2.72
C ILE A 64 -4.46 -7.52 -1.21
N VAL A 65 -3.78 -6.51 -0.66
CA VAL A 65 -3.47 -6.45 0.77
C VAL A 65 -4.47 -5.54 1.48
N THR A 66 -5.24 -6.07 2.43
CA THR A 66 -6.10 -5.26 3.30
C THR A 66 -5.59 -5.29 4.73
N ALA A 67 -5.91 -4.24 5.49
CA ALA A 67 -5.48 -4.06 6.88
C ALA A 67 -6.68 -4.14 7.85
N PRO A 68 -7.32 -5.31 8.03
CA PRO A 68 -8.42 -5.45 8.97
C PRO A 68 -8.00 -5.24 10.42
N GLY A 69 -8.84 -4.55 11.18
CA GLY A 69 -8.53 -4.17 12.55
C GLY A 69 -9.71 -3.59 13.31
N SER A 70 -9.48 -3.26 14.59
CA SER A 70 -10.50 -2.71 15.50
C SER A 70 -10.87 -1.25 15.26
N TYR A 71 -10.37 -0.65 14.18
CA TYR A 71 -10.58 0.75 13.80
C TYR A 71 -11.49 0.90 12.58
N GLN A 72 -11.84 -0.20 11.91
CA GLN A 72 -12.44 -0.17 10.58
C GLN A 72 -13.84 0.48 10.57
N THR A 73 -14.62 0.29 11.63
CA THR A 73 -15.90 1.01 11.79
C THR A 73 -15.71 2.53 11.80
N ALA A 74 -14.63 3.04 12.40
CA ALA A 74 -14.34 4.48 12.46
C ALA A 74 -14.04 5.09 11.09
N ILE A 75 -13.48 4.31 10.16
CA ILE A 75 -13.20 4.75 8.79
C ILE A 75 -14.39 4.49 7.84
N GLY A 76 -15.49 3.95 8.34
CA GLY A 76 -16.75 3.74 7.62
C GLY A 76 -16.94 2.35 7.01
N CYS A 77 -16.21 1.33 7.49
CA CYS A 77 -16.54 -0.07 7.20
C CYS A 77 -17.81 -0.52 7.93
N ALA A 78 -18.45 -1.57 7.43
CA ALA A 78 -19.67 -2.12 8.05
C ALA A 78 -19.41 -2.77 9.42
N GLY A 79 -18.18 -3.23 9.65
CA GLY A 79 -17.73 -3.83 10.90
C GLY A 79 -16.22 -3.74 11.05
N ASP A 80 -15.76 -4.04 12.26
CA ASP A 80 -14.34 -4.22 12.56
C ASP A 80 -13.90 -5.62 12.15
N TRP A 81 -12.59 -5.79 11.92
CA TRP A 81 -11.98 -7.07 11.54
C TRP A 81 -12.57 -7.68 10.25
N ASP A 82 -12.91 -6.84 9.28
CA ASP A 82 -13.44 -7.23 7.97
C ASP A 82 -12.36 -7.13 6.88
N PRO A 83 -11.78 -8.24 6.42
CA PRO A 83 -10.78 -8.26 5.36
C PRO A 83 -11.29 -7.73 4.03
N SER A 84 -12.61 -7.75 3.80
CA SER A 84 -13.23 -7.32 2.55
C SER A 84 -13.46 -5.81 2.48
N CYS A 85 -13.25 -5.08 3.59
CA CYS A 85 -13.40 -3.63 3.58
C CYS A 85 -12.19 -2.93 2.92
N LEU A 86 -12.35 -2.61 1.63
CA LEU A 86 -11.33 -1.92 0.83
C LEU A 86 -11.04 -0.47 1.25
N ARG A 87 -11.72 0.08 2.26
CA ARG A 87 -11.30 1.35 2.90
C ARG A 87 -9.96 1.23 3.61
N SER A 88 -9.53 0.00 3.89
CA SER A 88 -8.22 -0.36 4.47
C SER A 88 -7.31 -1.08 3.47
N TRP A 89 -7.52 -0.88 2.17
CA TRP A 89 -6.70 -1.47 1.11
C TRP A 89 -5.35 -0.75 1.02
N LEU A 90 -4.26 -1.52 1.16
CA LEU A 90 -2.88 -1.08 0.95
C LEU A 90 -2.49 -1.27 -0.52
N GLN A 91 -1.93 -0.23 -1.12
CA GLN A 91 -1.66 -0.13 -2.56
C GLN A 91 -0.16 -0.10 -2.85
N ASP A 92 0.25 -0.67 -3.98
CA ASP A 92 1.62 -0.69 -4.48
C ASP A 92 1.63 -0.28 -5.97
N PRO A 93 1.46 1.03 -6.28
CA PRO A 93 1.37 1.47 -7.66
C PRO A 93 2.68 1.44 -8.45
N ASP A 94 3.83 1.44 -7.77
CA ASP A 94 5.16 1.41 -8.38
C ASP A 94 5.75 -0.01 -8.48
N GLY A 95 5.14 -0.99 -7.81
CA GLY A 95 5.43 -2.41 -7.95
C GLY A 95 6.71 -2.83 -7.23
N ASP A 96 7.12 -2.11 -6.19
CA ASP A 96 8.34 -2.39 -5.44
C ASP A 96 8.13 -3.45 -4.34
N GLY A 97 6.88 -3.88 -4.12
CA GLY A 97 6.49 -4.87 -3.13
C GLY A 97 6.19 -4.26 -1.75
N ILE A 98 6.15 -2.93 -1.62
CA ILE A 98 5.75 -2.18 -0.44
C ILE A 98 4.33 -1.62 -0.65
N PHE A 99 3.38 -2.21 0.06
CA PHE A 99 1.97 -1.83 -0.02
C PHE A 99 1.66 -0.82 1.06
N SER A 100 1.05 0.32 0.72
CA SER A 100 0.79 1.39 1.68
C SER A 100 -0.59 2.01 1.58
N ALA A 101 -1.04 2.61 2.69
CA ALA A 101 -2.21 3.48 2.71
C ALA A 101 -2.11 4.56 3.78
N ASP A 102 -2.59 5.75 3.43
CA ASP A 102 -2.88 6.83 4.37
C ASP A 102 -4.35 6.75 4.81
N ILE A 103 -4.55 6.43 6.08
CA ILE A 103 -5.88 6.29 6.69
C ILE A 103 -6.09 7.41 7.72
N ALA A 104 -7.09 8.24 7.50
CA ALA A 104 -7.50 9.32 8.40
C ALA A 104 -8.87 9.04 9.02
N GLY A 105 -9.23 9.83 10.04
CA GLY A 105 -10.55 9.76 10.68
C GLY A 105 -10.69 8.65 11.73
N ILE A 106 -9.58 8.02 12.13
CA ILE A 106 -9.55 7.15 13.30
C ILE A 106 -9.43 8.05 14.54
N PRO A 107 -10.34 7.94 15.53
CA PRO A 107 -10.21 8.67 16.80
C PRO A 107 -8.90 8.34 17.53
N ALA A 108 -8.47 9.22 18.43
CA ALA A 108 -7.33 8.97 19.29
C ALA A 108 -7.60 7.76 20.18
N GLY A 109 -6.64 6.86 20.28
CA GLY A 109 -6.82 5.62 21.02
C GLY A 109 -5.83 4.53 20.65
N ASN A 110 -6.01 3.38 21.29
CA ASN A 110 -5.25 2.17 21.00
C ASN A 110 -6.11 1.20 20.21
N TYR A 111 -5.52 0.69 19.13
CA TYR A 111 -6.19 -0.18 18.17
C TYR A 111 -5.28 -1.36 17.84
N GLU A 112 -5.85 -2.31 17.11
CA GLU A 112 -5.17 -3.50 16.64
C GLU A 112 -5.45 -3.69 15.16
N VAL A 113 -4.47 -4.26 14.45
CA VAL A 113 -4.55 -4.56 13.02
C VAL A 113 -3.82 -5.85 12.67
N LYS A 114 -4.19 -6.45 11.53
CA LYS A 114 -3.42 -7.49 10.84
C LYS A 114 -3.40 -7.19 9.34
N ALA A 115 -2.45 -7.78 8.60
CA ALA A 115 -2.50 -7.80 7.15
C ALA A 115 -3.24 -9.04 6.67
N THR A 116 -4.14 -8.91 5.71
CA THR A 116 -4.81 -10.01 5.01
C THR A 116 -4.57 -9.94 3.52
N ILE A 117 -4.44 -11.09 2.88
CA ILE A 117 -4.26 -11.21 1.43
C ILE A 117 -5.57 -11.69 0.80
N ASN A 118 -5.93 -11.07 -0.33
CA ASN A 118 -7.09 -11.41 -1.14
C ASN A 118 -8.42 -11.33 -0.38
N GLU A 119 -8.57 -10.30 0.45
CA GLU A 119 -9.83 -9.98 1.15
C GLU A 119 -10.38 -11.15 2.00
N SER A 120 -9.49 -12.02 2.48
CA SER A 120 -9.83 -13.21 3.26
C SER A 120 -8.85 -13.39 4.43
N TRP A 121 -9.29 -14.17 5.43
CA TRP A 121 -8.42 -14.60 6.53
C TRP A 121 -7.56 -15.81 6.18
N ASP A 122 -7.74 -16.43 5.01
CA ASP A 122 -7.00 -17.63 4.58
C ASP A 122 -5.48 -17.43 4.62
N GLU A 123 -5.02 -16.26 4.17
CA GLU A 123 -3.63 -15.83 4.25
C GLU A 123 -3.57 -14.48 4.95
N ASN A 124 -2.92 -14.45 6.11
CA ASN A 124 -2.85 -13.26 6.95
C ASN A 124 -1.59 -13.26 7.81
N TYR A 125 -1.15 -12.06 8.18
CA TYR A 125 0.08 -11.84 8.93
C TYR A 125 -0.17 -10.91 10.11
N GLY A 126 0.39 -11.30 11.24
CA GLY A 126 0.31 -10.58 12.50
C GLY A 126 1.65 -9.94 12.89
N ALA A 127 1.81 -9.67 14.18
CA ALA A 127 3.01 -9.09 14.77
C ALA A 127 4.29 -9.84 14.34
N GLY A 128 5.28 -9.08 13.89
CA GLY A 128 6.56 -9.60 13.38
C GLY A 128 6.47 -10.29 12.01
N GLY A 129 5.38 -10.10 11.26
CA GLY A 129 5.17 -10.77 9.98
C GLY A 129 4.88 -12.26 10.10
N VAL A 130 4.43 -12.71 11.27
CA VAL A 130 4.14 -14.12 11.52
C VAL A 130 2.83 -14.53 10.84
N PRO A 131 2.82 -15.59 10.00
CA PRO A 131 1.60 -16.14 9.42
C PRO A 131 0.60 -16.53 10.50
N SER A 132 -0.65 -16.07 10.37
CA SER A 132 -1.69 -16.24 11.39
C SER A 132 -1.26 -15.80 12.81
N GLY A 133 -0.31 -14.86 12.88
CA GLY A 133 0.30 -14.41 14.13
C GLY A 133 -0.62 -13.52 15.00
N PRO A 134 -0.08 -13.07 16.14
CA PRO A 134 -0.77 -12.15 17.05
C PRO A 134 -1.17 -10.83 16.38
N ASN A 135 -2.16 -10.13 16.93
CA ASN A 135 -2.55 -8.80 16.44
C ASN A 135 -1.40 -7.79 16.60
N ILE A 136 -1.32 -6.80 15.71
CA ILE A 136 -0.35 -5.70 15.76
C ILE A 136 -1.01 -4.52 16.48
N PRO A 137 -0.55 -4.13 17.69
CA PRO A 137 -1.07 -2.96 18.36
C PRO A 137 -0.53 -1.68 17.70
N PHE A 138 -1.37 -0.65 17.61
CA PHE A 138 -0.93 0.69 17.25
C PHE A 138 -1.73 1.75 18.01
N THR A 139 -1.15 2.95 18.12
CA THR A 139 -1.77 4.08 18.82
C THR A 139 -2.00 5.22 17.84
N VAL A 140 -3.21 5.74 17.83
CA VAL A 140 -3.56 6.99 17.14
C VAL A 140 -3.36 8.14 18.12
N PRO A 141 -2.44 9.09 17.84
CA PRO A 141 -2.04 10.09 18.82
C PRO A 141 -3.08 11.21 19.02
N SER A 142 -3.94 11.48 18.03
CA SER A 142 -4.99 12.50 18.08
C SER A 142 -6.11 12.21 17.07
N ASP A 143 -7.32 12.73 17.31
CA ASP A 143 -8.54 12.45 16.52
C ASP A 143 -8.47 12.84 15.03
N CYS A 144 -7.46 13.61 14.64
CA CYS A 144 -7.24 14.06 13.26
C CYS A 144 -5.91 13.56 12.68
N ALA A 145 -5.21 12.66 13.38
CA ALA A 145 -3.98 12.09 12.85
C ALA A 145 -4.30 11.21 11.64
N THR A 146 -3.60 11.46 10.53
CA THR A 146 -3.50 10.48 9.45
C THR A 146 -2.48 9.44 9.88
N MET A 147 -2.84 8.17 9.73
CA MET A 147 -1.98 7.04 10.03
C MET A 147 -1.51 6.41 8.72
N TYR A 148 -0.22 6.16 8.61
CA TYR A 148 0.43 5.50 7.49
C TYR A 148 0.63 4.03 7.82
N PHE A 149 0.01 3.17 7.03
CA PHE A 149 0.12 1.72 7.09
C PHE A 149 1.04 1.26 5.98
N GLU A 150 2.00 0.39 6.29
CA GLU A 150 2.97 -0.12 5.32
C GLU A 150 3.19 -1.62 5.51
N PHE A 151 2.98 -2.39 4.45
CA PHE A 151 3.20 -3.83 4.41
C PHE A 151 4.28 -4.18 3.40
N ASN A 152 5.34 -4.85 3.85
CA ASN A 152 6.37 -5.38 2.98
C ASN A 152 6.03 -6.82 2.59
N SER A 153 5.81 -7.08 1.29
CA SER A 153 5.40 -8.40 0.79
C SER A 153 6.48 -9.49 0.92
N THR A 154 7.75 -9.12 1.06
CA THR A 154 8.87 -10.07 1.22
C THR A 154 9.05 -10.49 2.68
N THR A 155 8.96 -9.54 3.61
CA THR A 155 9.13 -9.82 5.06
C THR A 155 7.81 -10.08 5.77
N HIS A 156 6.68 -9.81 5.11
CA HIS A 156 5.32 -9.82 5.63
C HIS A 156 5.08 -8.90 6.83
N LEU A 157 5.99 -7.95 7.07
CA LEU A 157 5.87 -7.02 8.17
C LEU A 157 4.87 -5.92 7.79
N LEU A 158 3.80 -5.80 8.57
CA LEU A 158 2.92 -4.63 8.59
C LEU A 158 3.35 -3.69 9.73
N THR A 159 3.58 -2.43 9.41
CA THR A 159 3.84 -1.36 10.37
C THR A 159 2.79 -0.26 10.25
N VAL A 160 2.53 0.41 11.38
CA VAL A 160 1.60 1.55 11.45
C VAL A 160 2.30 2.70 12.16
N SER A 161 2.30 3.87 11.55
CA SER A 161 2.91 5.09 12.09
C SER A 161 2.02 6.29 11.83
N ALA A 162 2.22 7.41 12.52
CA ALA A 162 1.56 8.66 12.11
C ALA A 162 2.14 9.08 10.74
N ALA A 163 1.30 9.41 9.77
CA ALA A 163 1.75 9.81 8.44
C ALA A 163 2.71 11.02 8.53
N GLY A 164 3.86 10.92 7.86
CA GLY A 164 4.97 11.88 7.97
C GLY A 164 5.98 11.59 9.09
N ALA A 165 5.69 10.64 9.99
CA ALA A 165 6.69 10.09 10.91
C ALA A 165 7.53 9.04 10.19
N VAL A 166 8.40 9.46 9.27
CA VAL A 166 9.41 8.55 8.71
C VAL A 166 10.43 8.21 9.80
N ALA A 167 10.87 6.95 9.83
CA ALA A 167 11.99 6.53 10.67
C ALA A 167 13.20 7.40 10.32
N GLN A 168 13.59 8.27 11.25
CA GLN A 168 14.69 9.20 11.00
C GLN A 168 16.00 8.40 11.00
N PRO A 169 16.87 8.57 9.99
CA PRO A 169 18.20 8.00 10.04
C PRO A 169 18.95 8.60 11.24
N GLY A 170 19.86 7.83 11.85
CA GLY A 170 20.64 8.31 13.00
C GLY A 170 21.51 9.53 12.67
N SER A 171 21.85 9.75 11.39
CA SER A 171 22.49 10.95 10.86
C SER A 171 22.34 11.01 9.34
N VAL A 172 22.51 12.21 8.75
CA VAL A 172 22.63 12.43 7.30
C VAL A 172 23.93 13.17 7.06
N THR A 173 24.84 12.58 6.29
CA THR A 173 26.05 13.27 5.82
C THR A 173 25.85 13.73 4.38
N ILE A 174 26.29 14.96 4.06
CA ILE A 174 26.24 15.53 2.70
C ILE A 174 27.66 15.62 2.14
N PRO A 175 28.20 14.55 1.52
CA PRO A 175 29.51 14.60 0.92
C PRO A 175 29.51 15.42 -0.38
N GLY A 176 30.61 16.12 -0.64
CA GLY A 176 30.76 16.96 -1.83
C GLY A 176 32.17 17.49 -2.01
N ASN A 177 32.38 18.25 -3.09
CA ASN A 177 33.67 18.87 -3.45
C ASN A 177 34.03 20.12 -2.63
N PHE A 178 33.27 20.40 -1.58
CA PHE A 178 33.54 21.50 -0.65
C PHE A 178 34.17 20.99 0.66
N GLN A 179 34.28 19.66 0.83
CA GLN A 179 34.64 19.06 2.12
C GLN A 179 36.09 19.33 2.50
N SER A 180 37.02 19.32 1.54
CA SER A 180 38.40 19.76 1.79
C SER A 180 38.48 21.22 2.26
N GLU A 181 37.60 22.09 1.74
CA GLU A 181 37.55 23.51 2.10
C GLU A 181 36.93 23.79 3.47
N VAL A 182 36.19 22.84 4.02
CA VAL A 182 35.60 22.93 5.37
C VAL A 182 36.33 22.07 6.41
N GLY A 183 37.54 21.58 6.08
CA GLY A 183 38.45 20.95 7.04
C GLY A 183 38.49 19.42 7.02
N CYS A 184 37.83 18.78 6.05
CA CYS A 184 38.01 17.34 5.82
C CYS A 184 39.35 17.07 5.11
N SER A 185 39.85 15.84 5.23
CA SER A 185 41.10 15.43 4.58
C SER A 185 41.01 15.36 3.04
N GLY A 186 39.79 15.42 2.50
CA GLY A 186 39.50 15.42 1.08
C GLY A 186 38.03 15.69 0.79
N ASP A 187 37.70 15.68 -0.50
CA ASP A 187 36.34 15.80 -0.99
C ASP A 187 35.62 14.45 -1.00
N TRP A 188 34.28 14.50 -0.97
CA TRP A 188 33.41 13.32 -1.03
C TRP A 188 33.68 12.29 0.08
N GLN A 189 33.83 12.73 1.33
CA GLN A 189 34.06 11.90 2.51
C GLN A 189 32.78 11.79 3.37
N PRO A 190 31.99 10.69 3.27
CA PRO A 190 30.79 10.51 4.09
C PRO A 190 31.08 10.36 5.60
N GLU A 191 32.31 10.02 5.96
CA GLU A 191 32.78 9.89 7.34
C GLU A 191 33.18 11.23 7.98
N CYS A 192 33.34 12.28 7.17
CA CYS A 192 33.60 13.62 7.66
C CYS A 192 32.25 14.33 7.92
N ALA A 193 31.82 14.31 9.18
CA ALA A 193 30.58 14.92 9.67
C ALA A 193 30.88 16.05 10.66
#